data_AF-A0A4P7BTA2-F1
#
_entry.id   AF-A0A4P7BTA2-F1
#
_cell.length_a   1.000
_cell.length_b   1.000
_cell.length_c   1.000
_cell.angle_alpha   90.00
_cell.angle_beta   90.00
_cell.angle_gamma   90.00
#
_symmetry.space_group_name_H-M   'P 1'
#
loop_
_entity.id
_entity.type
_entity.pdbx_description
1 polymer ?
#
loop_
_entity_poly.entity_id
_entity_poly.type
_entity_poly.pdbx_seq_one_letter_code
_entity_poly.pdbx_strand_id
1 'polypeptide(L)'
;MYAVAEKRLNVALKPLSHPELGKILVEESLFPIGRNEAPFSTYPRDLIAALSRRHARIFKENNRVYLADLGSHNGTTVNGNPICNTPLELHSGDQICFAGILTYQADIVQYNSPHAASEPITPSIRLTLVPHRTDTNLASIVISQFPFLVSKTNEIFLRYKDQHPQEVNFISRRHAHFF
;
A
#
# COMPACT_ATOMS: atom_id res chain seq x y z
N MET A 1 -7.58 6.05 -31.58
CA MET A 1 -6.44 5.94 -30.64
C MET A 1 -6.64 4.68 -29.83
N TYR A 2 -5.76 3.70 -29.95
CA TYR A 2 -5.89 2.43 -29.22
C TYR A 2 -5.61 2.67 -27.74
N ALA A 3 -6.60 2.35 -26.88
CA ALA A 3 -6.36 2.27 -25.45
C ALA A 3 -5.37 1.14 -25.20
N VAL A 4 -4.18 1.47 -24.69
CA VAL A 4 -3.24 0.46 -24.19
C VAL A 4 -3.88 -0.08 -22.91
N ALA A 5 -4.26 -1.35 -22.92
CA ALA A 5 -4.80 -2.00 -21.74
C ALA A 5 -3.75 -1.94 -20.62
N GLU A 6 -4.03 -1.17 -19.57
CA GLU A 6 -3.18 -1.16 -18.38
C GLU A 6 -3.34 -2.51 -17.67
N LYS A 7 -2.24 -3.26 -17.65
CA LYS A 7 -2.15 -4.52 -16.91
C LYS A 7 -2.00 -4.19 -15.43
N ARG A 8 -2.96 -4.63 -14.62
CA ARG A 8 -2.88 -4.55 -13.16
C ARG A 8 -2.53 -5.92 -12.61
N LEU A 9 -1.51 -5.95 -11.75
CA LEU A 9 -1.14 -7.12 -10.98
C LEU A 9 -1.79 -7.03 -9.61
N ASN A 10 -2.51 -8.08 -9.22
CA ASN A 10 -2.99 -8.24 -7.86
C ASN A 10 -2.19 -9.36 -7.19
N VAL A 11 -1.81 -9.16 -5.94
CA VAL A 11 -1.11 -10.16 -5.14
C VAL A 11 -1.98 -10.52 -3.95
N ALA A 12 -2.25 -11.80 -3.78
CA ALA A 12 -2.90 -12.33 -2.60
C ALA A 12 -1.88 -13.11 -1.77
N LEU A 13 -1.68 -12.72 -0.51
CA LEU A 13 -0.85 -13.48 0.42
C LEU A 13 -1.76 -14.40 1.23
N LYS A 14 -1.66 -15.70 0.98
CA LYS A 14 -2.38 -16.74 1.74
C LYS A 14 -1.51 -17.20 2.92
N PRO A 15 -1.96 -17.04 4.17
CA PRO A 15 -1.15 -17.50 5.31
C PRO A 15 -1.04 -19.03 5.29
N LEU A 16 0.19 -19.52 5.50
CA LEU A 16 0.49 -20.95 5.63
C LEU A 16 0.82 -21.35 7.07
N SER A 17 1.53 -20.49 7.79
CA SER A 17 1.91 -20.70 9.20
C SER A 17 0.73 -20.53 10.16
N HIS A 18 -0.09 -19.51 9.91
CA HIS A 18 -1.22 -19.11 10.75
C HIS A 18 -2.48 -18.88 9.89
N PRO A 19 -3.14 -19.94 9.40
CA PRO A 19 -4.29 -19.85 8.51
C PRO A 19 -5.43 -18.96 9.02
N GLU A 20 -5.57 -18.84 10.33
CA GLU A 20 -6.56 -18.02 11.04
C GLU A 20 -6.43 -16.51 10.78
N LEU A 21 -5.26 -16.03 10.34
CA LEU A 21 -5.02 -14.61 10.09
C LEU A 21 -5.72 -14.08 8.83
N GLY A 22 -6.24 -14.98 7.99
CA GLY A 22 -6.91 -14.63 6.75
C GLY A 22 -5.94 -14.15 5.66
N LYS A 23 -6.47 -14.03 4.44
CA LYS A 23 -5.69 -13.65 3.26
C LYS A 23 -5.49 -12.14 3.23
N ILE A 24 -4.31 -11.70 2.83
CA ILE A 24 -4.01 -10.28 2.60
C ILE A 24 -4.09 -10.01 1.10
N LEU A 25 -4.86 -8.99 0.70
CA LEU A 25 -4.90 -8.51 -0.68
C LEU A 25 -4.01 -7.29 -0.82
N VAL A 26 -3.05 -7.37 -1.72
CA VAL A 26 -2.12 -6.28 -2.06
C VAL A 26 -2.54 -5.69 -3.41
N GLU A 27 -3.43 -4.71 -3.33
CA GLU A 27 -3.97 -4.00 -4.49
C GLU A 27 -3.08 -2.81 -4.89
N GLU A 28 -2.50 -2.13 -3.91
CA GLU A 28 -1.60 -1.00 -4.12
C GLU A 28 -0.28 -1.39 -4.79
N SER A 29 0.40 -0.40 -5.37
CA SER A 29 1.72 -0.59 -6.00
C SER A 29 2.85 -0.78 -4.98
N LEU A 30 2.64 -0.40 -3.73
CA LEU A 30 3.59 -0.55 -2.63
C LEU A 30 2.82 -0.99 -1.38
N PHE A 31 3.24 -2.10 -0.80
CA PHE A 31 2.64 -2.65 0.42
C PHE A 31 3.72 -2.80 1.50
N PRO A 32 3.72 -1.93 2.53
CA PRO A 32 4.71 -1.99 3.60
C PRO A 32 4.41 -3.17 4.53
N ILE A 33 5.46 -3.87 4.95
CA ILE A 33 5.36 -4.99 5.88
C ILE A 33 6.18 -4.64 7.12
N GLY A 34 5.53 -4.67 8.26
CA GLY A 34 6.15 -4.42 9.55
C GLY A 34 5.14 -4.47 10.68
N ARG A 35 5.61 -4.65 11.91
CA ARG A 35 4.73 -4.86 13.07
C ARG A 35 3.79 -3.70 13.41
N ASN A 36 4.01 -2.52 12.81
CA ASN A 36 3.16 -1.34 12.99
C ASN A 36 2.25 -1.07 11.78
N GLU A 37 2.39 -1.84 10.70
CA GLU A 37 1.64 -1.69 9.46
C GLU A 37 0.44 -2.63 9.46
N ALA A 38 -0.71 -2.17 8.99
CA ALA A 38 -1.87 -3.05 8.82
C ALA A 38 -1.62 -4.05 7.67
N PRO A 39 -2.11 -5.30 7.76
CA PRO A 39 -2.88 -5.87 8.88
C PRO A 39 -2.00 -6.40 10.03
N PHE A 40 -0.67 -6.44 9.87
CA PHE A 40 0.22 -7.03 10.88
C PHE A 40 0.09 -6.39 12.27
N SER A 41 -0.15 -5.09 12.35
CA SER A 41 -0.35 -4.39 13.63
C SER A 41 -1.56 -4.88 14.44
N THR A 42 -2.51 -5.60 13.82
CA THR A 42 -3.70 -6.15 14.48
C THR A 42 -3.51 -7.60 14.94
N TYR A 43 -2.39 -8.24 14.61
CA TYR A 43 -2.11 -9.63 14.99
C TYR A 43 -1.72 -9.75 16.47
N PRO A 44 -1.86 -10.95 17.06
CA PRO A 44 -1.36 -11.24 18.41
C PRO A 44 0.11 -10.83 18.59
N ARG A 45 0.40 -10.23 19.76
CA ARG A 45 1.70 -9.60 20.03
C ARG A 45 2.87 -10.58 19.92
N ASP A 46 2.67 -11.82 20.32
CA ASP A 46 3.63 -12.92 20.22
C ASP A 46 4.03 -13.23 18.77
N LEU A 47 3.10 -13.16 17.82
CA LEU A 47 3.39 -13.40 16.39
C LEU A 47 4.18 -12.27 15.74
N ILE A 48 3.97 -11.02 16.18
CA ILE A 48 4.58 -9.83 15.57
C ILE A 48 5.76 -9.28 16.36
N ALA A 49 6.08 -9.84 17.53
CA ALA A 49 7.22 -9.42 18.33
C ALA A 49 8.54 -9.57 17.57
N ALA A 50 8.66 -10.63 16.77
CA ALA A 50 9.82 -10.91 15.92
C ALA A 50 9.84 -10.07 14.63
N LEU A 51 8.71 -9.50 14.23
CA LEU A 51 8.62 -8.68 13.03
C LEU A 51 9.19 -7.28 13.31
N SER A 52 10.03 -6.79 12.40
CA SER A 52 10.62 -5.45 12.54
C SER A 52 9.56 -4.37 12.28
N ARG A 53 9.74 -3.16 12.83
CA ARG A 53 8.83 -2.02 12.56
C ARG A 53 8.73 -1.71 11.07
N ARG A 54 9.87 -1.72 10.39
CA ARG A 54 10.02 -1.68 8.93
C ARG A 54 10.76 -2.96 8.58
N HIS A 55 10.05 -3.96 8.10
CA HIS A 55 10.61 -5.30 7.92
C HIS A 55 10.89 -5.56 6.45
N ALA A 56 9.85 -5.49 5.62
CA ALA A 56 9.96 -5.69 4.19
C ALA A 56 8.96 -4.79 3.46
N ARG A 57 8.97 -4.85 2.14
CA ARG A 57 7.92 -4.26 1.29
C ARG A 57 7.70 -5.12 0.06
N ILE A 58 6.45 -5.26 -0.33
CA ILE A 58 6.09 -5.74 -1.66
C ILE A 58 5.86 -4.51 -2.53
N PHE A 59 6.35 -4.53 -3.77
CA PHE A 59 6.09 -3.44 -4.71
C PHE A 59 5.96 -3.94 -6.15
N LYS A 60 5.26 -3.18 -6.97
CA LYS A 60 4.96 -3.49 -8.37
C LYS A 60 5.72 -2.53 -9.26
N GLU A 61 6.53 -3.05 -10.17
CA GLU A 61 7.32 -2.26 -11.12
C GLU A 61 7.38 -3.00 -12.46
N ASN A 62 7.23 -2.29 -13.58
CA ASN A 62 7.31 -2.87 -14.94
C ASN A 62 6.43 -4.13 -15.13
N ASN A 63 5.23 -4.12 -14.53
CA ASN A 63 4.32 -5.27 -14.55
C ASN A 63 4.97 -6.56 -13.99
N ARG A 64 5.81 -6.41 -12.97
CA ARG A 64 6.38 -7.47 -12.13
C ARG A 64 6.17 -7.13 -10.66
N VAL A 65 6.22 -8.15 -9.81
CA VAL A 65 6.08 -8.00 -8.35
C VAL A 65 7.42 -8.29 -7.72
N TYR A 66 7.83 -7.45 -6.78
CA TYR A 66 9.10 -7.58 -6.09
C TYR A 66 8.88 -7.57 -4.58
N LEU A 67 9.74 -8.30 -3.88
CA LEU A 67 9.88 -8.27 -2.43
C LEU A 67 11.26 -7.72 -2.08
N ALA A 68 11.32 -6.76 -1.17
CA ALA A 68 12.57 -6.27 -0.62
C ALA A 68 12.54 -6.30 0.91
N ASP A 69 13.54 -6.96 1.51
CA ASP A 69 13.85 -6.81 2.93
C ASP A 69 14.46 -5.42 3.18
N LEU A 70 14.09 -4.78 4.29
CA LEU A 70 14.49 -3.41 4.63
C LEU A 70 15.55 -3.35 5.74
N GLY A 71 16.40 -4.38 5.84
CA GLY A 71 17.38 -4.53 6.90
C GLY A 71 16.71 -5.03 8.18
N SER A 72 15.81 -6.01 8.04
CA SER A 72 15.08 -6.55 9.18
C SER A 72 15.98 -7.35 10.12
N HIS A 73 15.65 -7.38 11.41
CA HIS A 73 16.49 -8.05 12.42
C HIS A 73 16.52 -9.57 12.24
N ASN A 74 15.37 -10.17 11.92
CA ASN A 74 15.19 -11.62 11.82
C ASN A 74 15.15 -12.13 10.37
N GLY A 75 15.33 -11.22 9.39
CA GLY A 75 15.36 -11.55 7.97
C GLY A 75 14.00 -11.88 7.35
N THR A 76 14.04 -11.92 6.02
CA THR A 76 12.96 -12.38 5.15
C THR A 76 13.50 -13.51 4.27
N THR A 77 12.72 -14.56 4.05
CA THR A 77 13.07 -15.66 3.13
C THR A 77 12.01 -15.86 2.05
N VAL A 78 12.43 -16.33 0.88
CA VAL A 78 11.56 -16.80 -0.20
C VAL A 78 11.95 -18.22 -0.56
N ASN A 79 10.99 -19.14 -0.51
CA ASN A 79 11.17 -20.58 -0.70
C ASN A 79 12.31 -21.15 0.18
N GLY A 80 12.40 -20.67 1.43
CA GLY A 80 13.43 -21.07 2.40
C GLY A 80 14.79 -20.38 2.22
N ASN A 81 15.00 -19.65 1.13
CA ASN A 81 16.26 -18.94 0.88
C ASN A 81 16.18 -17.49 1.40
N PRO A 82 17.15 -17.02 2.21
CA PRO A 82 17.17 -15.63 2.66
C PRO A 82 17.34 -14.69 1.47
N ILE A 83 16.60 -13.57 1.50
CA ILE A 83 16.78 -12.49 0.53
C ILE A 83 17.68 -11.41 1.13
N CYS A 84 18.62 -10.89 0.33
CA CYS A 84 19.72 -10.06 0.83
C CYS A 84 19.72 -8.71 0.11
N ASN A 85 19.32 -7.60 0.78
CA ASN A 85 19.46 -6.18 0.37
C ASN A 85 19.01 -5.75 -1.05
N THR A 86 18.78 -6.67 -1.99
CA THR A 86 18.31 -6.47 -3.34
C THR A 86 16.88 -6.98 -3.44
N PRO A 87 16.00 -6.25 -4.14
CA PRO A 87 14.67 -6.76 -4.42
C PRO A 87 14.72 -8.10 -5.18
N LEU A 88 13.93 -9.07 -4.73
CA LEU A 88 13.72 -10.33 -5.41
C LEU A 88 12.37 -10.27 -6.15
N GLU A 89 12.35 -10.69 -7.42
CA GLU A 89 11.10 -10.86 -8.17
C GLU A 89 10.31 -12.04 -7.60
N LEU A 90 9.04 -11.81 -7.28
CA LEU A 90 8.12 -12.83 -6.80
C LEU A 90 7.32 -13.43 -7.97
N HIS A 91 7.11 -14.73 -7.89
CA HIS A 91 6.23 -15.48 -8.78
C HIS A 91 5.06 -16.07 -8.01
N SER A 92 3.96 -16.35 -8.73
CA SER A 92 2.82 -17.03 -8.11
C SER A 92 3.23 -18.42 -7.62
N GLY A 93 2.84 -18.76 -6.39
CA GLY A 93 3.23 -19.97 -5.69
C GLY A 93 4.42 -19.80 -4.75
N ASP A 94 5.17 -18.70 -4.82
CA ASP A 94 6.31 -18.48 -3.94
C ASP A 94 5.89 -18.40 -2.47
N GLN A 95 6.65 -19.08 -1.62
CA GLN A 95 6.48 -19.03 -0.17
C GLN A 95 7.38 -17.96 0.43
N ILE A 96 6.78 -16.95 1.06
CA ILE A 96 7.48 -15.85 1.71
C ILE A 96 7.37 -16.06 3.23
N CYS A 97 8.49 -15.99 3.94
CA CYS A 97 8.49 -16.02 5.40
C CYS A 97 9.15 -14.77 5.98
N PHE A 98 8.44 -14.12 6.91
CA PHE A 98 8.93 -12.96 7.64
C PHE A 98 9.32 -13.36 9.07
N ALA A 99 10.52 -12.96 9.48
CA ALA A 99 11.07 -13.19 10.80
C ALA A 99 11.07 -14.67 11.27
N GLY A 100 10.99 -15.63 10.36
CA GLY A 100 10.92 -17.06 10.67
C GLY A 100 9.58 -17.54 11.26
N ILE A 101 8.58 -16.66 11.37
CA ILE A 101 7.30 -16.98 12.04
C ILE A 101 6.13 -16.88 11.06
N LEU A 102 6.08 -15.80 10.26
CA LEU A 102 4.93 -15.50 9.42
C LEU A 102 5.17 -15.94 7.97
N THR A 103 4.79 -17.17 7.66
CA THR A 103 4.86 -17.74 6.31
C THR A 103 3.55 -17.56 5.53
N TYR A 104 3.65 -17.05 4.30
CA TYR A 104 2.58 -16.87 3.33
C TYR A 104 2.95 -17.48 1.97
N GLN A 105 1.96 -17.94 1.20
CA GLN A 105 2.10 -18.18 -0.24
C GLN A 105 1.61 -16.94 -1.00
N ALA A 106 2.41 -16.45 -1.93
CA ALA A 106 2.03 -15.38 -2.84
C ALA A 106 1.30 -15.95 -4.05
N ASP A 107 0.05 -15.56 -4.25
CA ASP A 107 -0.67 -15.80 -5.50
C ASP A 107 -0.71 -14.50 -6.29
N ILE A 108 -0.09 -14.51 -7.46
CA ILE A 108 0.05 -13.31 -8.31
C ILE A 108 -0.83 -13.52 -9.53
N VAL A 109 -1.87 -12.71 -9.65
CA VAL A 109 -2.79 -12.78 -10.78
C VAL A 109 -2.67 -11.50 -11.60
N GLN A 110 -2.37 -11.68 -12.87
CA GLN A 110 -2.41 -10.62 -13.85
C GLN A 110 -3.79 -10.60 -14.49
N TYR A 111 -4.54 -9.52 -14.27
CA TYR A 111 -5.77 -9.30 -15.00
C TYR A 111 -5.48 -8.35 -16.16
N ASN A 112 -5.70 -8.85 -17.38
CA ASN A 112 -5.93 -7.97 -18.52
C ASN A 112 -7.30 -7.34 -18.27
N SER A 113 -7.36 -6.09 -17.83
CA SER A 113 -8.64 -5.39 -17.79
C SER A 113 -9.09 -5.17 -19.23
N PRO A 114 -10.19 -5.79 -19.71
CA PRO A 114 -10.71 -5.53 -21.05
C PRO A 114 -11.47 -4.20 -21.12
N HIS A 115 -11.22 -3.26 -20.19
CA HIS A 115 -12.16 -2.20 -19.90
C HIS A 115 -11.50 -0.86 -19.54
N ALA A 116 -11.18 -0.10 -20.59
CA ALA A 116 -11.66 1.27 -20.63
C ALA A 116 -13.17 1.20 -21.00
N ALA A 117 -14.04 1.88 -20.25
CA ALA A 117 -15.50 1.99 -20.44
C ALA A 117 -16.44 1.03 -19.67
N SER A 118 -16.18 0.77 -18.39
CA SER A 118 -17.17 0.95 -17.32
C SER A 118 -16.44 0.95 -15.99
N GLU A 119 -16.64 2.01 -15.23
CA GLU A 119 -16.12 2.17 -13.89
C GLU A 119 -16.59 0.97 -13.03
N PRO A 120 -15.73 0.36 -12.20
CA PRO A 120 -16.19 -0.62 -11.25
C PRO A 120 -17.21 0.06 -10.33
N ILE A 121 -18.40 -0.53 -10.21
CA ILE A 121 -19.41 -0.17 -9.21
C ILE A 121 -18.91 -0.69 -7.84
N THR A 122 -17.73 -0.26 -7.43
CA THR A 122 -17.34 -0.23 -6.02
C THR A 122 -18.18 0.90 -5.39
N PRO A 123 -18.78 0.76 -4.19
CA PRO A 123 -19.33 1.92 -3.52
C PRO A 123 -18.20 2.93 -3.41
N SER A 124 -18.26 3.97 -4.24
CA SER A 124 -17.27 5.03 -4.28
C SER A 124 -17.55 5.89 -3.06
N ILE A 125 -17.06 5.43 -1.90
CA ILE A 125 -17.04 6.23 -0.70
C ILE A 125 -16.35 7.52 -1.10
N ARG A 126 -17.03 8.64 -0.89
CA ARG A 126 -16.51 9.97 -1.14
C ARG A 126 -16.38 10.66 0.20
N LEU A 127 -15.16 10.98 0.59
CA LEU A 127 -14.89 11.85 1.72
C LEU A 127 -14.84 13.27 1.20
N THR A 128 -15.71 14.15 1.72
CA THR A 128 -15.67 15.58 1.40
C THR A 128 -15.11 16.33 2.60
N LEU A 129 -13.93 16.94 2.44
CA LEU A 129 -13.38 17.86 3.42
C LEU A 129 -13.97 19.24 3.15
N VAL A 130 -14.86 19.70 4.03
CA VAL A 130 -15.45 21.03 3.97
C VAL A 130 -14.64 21.97 4.87
N PRO A 131 -14.14 23.11 4.37
CA PRO A 131 -13.47 24.10 5.20
C PRO A 131 -14.42 24.60 6.30
N HIS A 132 -14.01 24.49 7.57
CA HIS A 132 -14.81 24.98 8.70
C HIS A 132 -14.79 26.51 8.81
N ARG A 133 -13.72 27.14 8.32
CA ARG A 133 -13.51 28.59 8.37
C ARG A 133 -14.05 29.26 7.10
N THR A 134 -15.15 30.00 7.23
CA THR A 134 -15.81 30.70 6.12
C THR A 134 -15.12 32.00 5.70
N ASP A 135 -14.13 32.47 6.47
CA ASP A 135 -13.27 33.62 6.12
C ASP A 135 -12.16 33.27 5.13
N THR A 136 -12.07 32.01 4.71
CA THR A 136 -11.07 31.51 3.76
C THR A 136 -11.71 31.17 2.43
N ASN A 137 -11.06 31.49 1.29
CA ASN A 137 -11.54 31.14 -0.05
C ASN A 137 -11.16 29.68 -0.42
N LEU A 138 -11.13 28.79 0.57
CA LEU A 138 -10.80 27.39 0.38
C LEU A 138 -12.01 26.67 -0.22
N ALA A 139 -11.74 25.80 -1.19
CA ALA A 139 -12.79 24.96 -1.77
C ALA A 139 -12.84 23.62 -1.05
N SER A 140 -14.03 23.03 -0.99
CA SER A 140 -14.20 21.65 -0.53
C SER A 140 -13.34 20.69 -1.35
N ILE A 141 -12.73 19.73 -0.68
CA ILE A 141 -11.91 18.70 -1.30
C ILE A 141 -12.71 17.41 -1.32
N VAL A 142 -12.95 16.86 -2.51
CA VAL A 142 -13.58 15.55 -2.68
C VAL A 142 -12.50 14.50 -2.90
N ILE A 143 -12.48 13.50 -2.03
CA ILE A 143 -11.55 12.37 -2.09
C ILE A 143 -12.38 11.15 -2.46
N SER A 144 -12.11 10.61 -3.65
CA SER A 144 -12.78 9.45 -4.22
C SER A 144 -11.84 8.26 -4.45
N GLN A 145 -10.55 8.42 -4.12
CA GLN A 145 -9.53 7.38 -4.23
C GLN A 145 -8.84 7.23 -2.89
N PHE A 146 -8.80 5.99 -2.40
CA PHE A 146 -8.15 5.61 -1.16
C PHE A 146 -7.08 4.54 -1.44
N PRO A 147 -5.97 4.51 -0.69
CA PRO A 147 -5.63 5.48 0.35
C PRO A 147 -5.23 6.85 -0.20
N PHE A 148 -5.56 7.91 0.54
CA PHE A 148 -5.26 9.28 0.16
C PHE A 148 -4.22 9.90 1.10
N LEU A 149 -3.06 10.26 0.56
CA LEU A 149 -2.04 10.99 1.31
C LEU A 149 -2.35 12.50 1.33
N VAL A 150 -2.69 13.00 2.51
CA VAL A 150 -2.70 14.42 2.83
C VAL A 150 -1.25 14.89 2.91
N SER A 151 -0.84 15.73 1.96
CA SER A 151 0.52 16.26 1.88
C SER A 151 0.52 17.65 1.26
N LYS A 152 1.44 18.51 1.74
CA LYS A 152 1.69 19.79 1.08
C LYS A 152 2.26 19.69 -0.34
N THR A 153 2.69 18.49 -0.75
CA THR A 153 3.18 18.21 -2.11
C THR A 153 2.11 17.57 -2.99
N ASN A 154 0.91 17.31 -2.46
CA ASN A 154 -0.22 16.83 -3.24
C ASN A 154 -0.86 18.02 -3.98
N GLU A 155 -1.20 17.82 -5.26
CA GLU A 155 -1.73 18.86 -6.15
C GLU A 155 -2.93 19.60 -5.56
N ILE A 156 -3.79 18.89 -4.82
CA ILE A 156 -4.99 19.43 -4.17
C ILE A 156 -4.65 20.52 -3.15
N PHE A 157 -3.53 20.40 -2.45
CA PHE A 157 -3.08 21.38 -1.46
C PHE A 157 -2.10 22.39 -2.06
N LEU A 158 -1.29 21.98 -3.05
CA LEU A 158 -0.36 22.85 -3.76
C LEU A 158 -1.07 24.01 -4.47
N ARG A 159 -2.29 23.80 -4.99
CA ARG A 159 -3.07 24.88 -5.63
C ARG A 159 -3.34 26.08 -4.72
N TYR A 160 -3.25 25.89 -3.41
CA TYR A 160 -3.43 26.94 -2.41
C TYR A 160 -2.13 27.59 -1.97
N LYS A 161 -0.97 27.14 -2.45
CA LYS A 161 0.34 27.63 -1.99
C LYS A 161 0.52 29.14 -2.19
N ASP A 162 0.00 29.68 -3.30
CA ASP A 162 0.18 31.10 -3.63
C ASP A 162 -0.85 32.00 -2.92
N GLN A 163 -2.08 31.52 -2.75
CA GLN A 163 -3.18 32.29 -2.12
C GLN A 163 -3.24 32.12 -0.60
N HIS A 164 -2.82 30.96 -0.09
CA HIS A 164 -2.91 30.53 1.31
C HIS A 164 -1.60 29.82 1.75
N PRO A 165 -0.43 30.49 1.69
CA PRO A 165 0.86 29.88 1.99
C PRO A 165 0.98 29.45 3.46
N GLN A 166 0.36 30.17 4.39
CA GLN A 166 0.43 29.85 5.82
C GLN A 166 -0.34 28.55 6.12
N GLU A 167 -1.51 28.40 5.52
CA GLU A 167 -2.39 27.25 5.63
C GLU A 167 -1.71 25.99 5.08
N VAL A 168 -1.08 26.09 3.91
CA VAL A 168 -0.32 24.98 3.30
C VAL A 168 0.91 24.59 4.15
N ASN A 169 1.51 25.54 4.86
CA ASN A 169 2.66 25.28 5.72
C ASN A 169 2.33 24.46 6.98
N PHE A 170 1.07 24.43 7.42
CA PHE A 170 0.63 23.52 8.49
C PHE A 170 0.55 22.06 8.03
N ILE A 171 0.63 21.81 6.72
CA ILE A 171 0.60 20.46 6.14
C ILE A 171 2.03 19.96 5.91
N SER A 172 2.33 18.78 6.43
CA SER A 172 3.63 18.11 6.22
C SER A 172 3.70 17.44 4.85
N ARG A 173 4.89 17.02 4.39
CA ARG A 173 5.02 16.25 3.13
C ARG A 173 4.41 14.84 3.20
N ARG A 174 4.11 14.38 4.41
CA ARG A 174 3.42 13.12 4.74
C ARG A 174 2.56 13.37 5.98
N HIS A 175 1.50 14.17 5.84
CA HIS A 175 0.75 14.68 6.99
C HIS A 175 -0.21 13.62 7.55
N ALA A 176 -1.01 12.98 6.70
CA ALA A 176 -1.94 11.91 7.08
C ALA A 176 -2.26 11.00 5.90
N HIS A 177 -2.71 9.76 6.18
CA HIS A 177 -3.32 8.88 5.19
C HIS A 177 -4.78 8.64 5.58
N PHE A 178 -5.68 8.78 4.61
CA PHE A 178 -7.05 8.27 4.74
C PHE A 178 -7.12 6.93 4.04
N PHE A 179 -7.76 5.94 4.68
CA PHE A 179 -7.96 4.59 4.16
C PHE A 179 -9.45 4.34 3.94
#